data_AF-A0AAD9KGT9-F1
#
_entry.id   AF-A0AAD9KGT9-F1
#
_cell.length_a   1.000
_cell.length_b   1.000
_cell.length_c   1.000
_cell.angle_alpha   90.00
_cell.angle_beta   90.00
_cell.angle_gamma   90.00
#
_symmetry.space_group_name_H-M   'P 1'
#
loop_
_entity.id
_entity.type
_entity.pdbx_description
1 polymer ?
#
loop_
_entity_poly.entity_id
_entity_poly.type
_entity_poly.pdbx_seq_one_letter_code
_entity_poly.pdbx_strand_id
1 'polypeptide(L)'
;MGLVMPVRYTQEPLLMFKRICINVCQPTLTYGLACMSSTAIQMRRLESVQGRLIKQSLGLSKLSHNTALPKALNIEKIEDIINRNVLSLYNRIFKVESPARRLMQHLLSRFILYGKTVPGTLLDRVVSIGESPTKRAFNSQHVPKTSVTNNDGLVDSIIHLLCTDNFTKPYSHEHLFSSSVNHCTLIYYASLYFN
;
A
#
# COMPACT_ATOMS: atom_id res chain seq x y z
N MET A 1 -11.63 -18.96 -39.07
CA MET A 1 -10.73 -19.34 -37.96
C MET A 1 -9.54 -18.38 -37.97
N GLY A 2 -9.68 -17.22 -37.34
CA GLY A 2 -8.60 -16.23 -37.22
C GLY A 2 -7.81 -16.54 -35.96
N LEU A 3 -6.54 -16.93 -36.12
CA LEU A 3 -5.58 -17.06 -35.04
C LEU A 3 -5.28 -15.67 -34.48
N VAL A 4 -5.94 -15.31 -33.38
CA VAL A 4 -5.57 -14.14 -32.57
C VAL A 4 -4.25 -14.48 -31.89
N MET A 5 -3.15 -13.95 -32.44
CA MET A 5 -1.83 -13.99 -31.83
C MET A 5 -1.89 -13.24 -30.48
N PRO A 6 -1.37 -13.80 -29.37
CA PRO A 6 -1.24 -13.06 -28.14
C PRO A 6 -0.17 -11.98 -28.32
N VAL A 7 -0.60 -10.73 -28.33
CA VAL A 7 0.27 -9.55 -28.28
C VAL A 7 1.11 -9.65 -27.01
N ARG A 8 2.38 -10.02 -27.16
CA ARG A 8 3.37 -9.96 -26.07
C ARG A 8 3.73 -8.50 -25.86
N TYR A 9 2.92 -7.81 -25.06
CA TYR A 9 3.25 -6.47 -24.58
C TYR A 9 4.59 -6.51 -23.83
N THR A 10 5.53 -5.69 -24.23
CA THR A 10 6.82 -5.49 -23.56
C THR A 10 6.60 -4.85 -22.19
N GLN A 11 6.32 -5.67 -21.17
CA GLN A 11 6.07 -5.25 -19.77
C GLN A 11 7.32 -4.72 -19.03
N GLU A 12 8.51 -4.80 -19.63
CA GLU A 12 9.81 -4.48 -19.02
C GLU A 12 9.86 -3.13 -18.27
N PRO A 13 9.46 -1.97 -18.84
CA PRO A 13 9.57 -0.69 -18.14
C PRO A 13 8.59 -0.58 -16.96
N LEU A 14 7.35 -1.07 -17.12
CA LEU A 14 6.36 -1.09 -16.04
C LEU A 14 6.80 -1.97 -14.88
N LEU A 15 7.42 -3.12 -15.21
CA LEU A 15 7.98 -4.05 -14.24
C LEU A 15 9.18 -3.43 -13.51
N MET A 16 10.01 -2.66 -14.20
CA MET A 16 11.12 -1.91 -13.62
C MET A 16 10.62 -0.85 -12.63
N PHE A 17 9.63 -0.02 -13.01
CA PHE A 17 9.06 0.98 -12.11
C PHE A 17 8.41 0.36 -10.89
N LYS A 18 7.65 -0.72 -11.09
CA LYS A 18 7.07 -1.51 -10.00
C LYS A 18 8.15 -2.02 -9.04
N ARG A 19 9.27 -2.56 -9.56
CA ARG A 19 10.40 -3.04 -8.75
C ARG A 19 11.04 -1.91 -7.94
N ILE A 20 11.24 -0.73 -8.52
CA ILE A 20 11.81 0.43 -7.80
C ILE A 20 10.87 0.86 -6.67
N CYS A 21 9.56 0.95 -6.95
CA CYS A 21 8.59 1.34 -5.93
C CYS A 21 8.51 0.33 -4.77
N ILE A 22 8.54 -0.97 -5.07
CA ILE A 22 8.47 -2.02 -4.05
C ILE A 22 9.78 -2.13 -3.26
N ASN A 23 10.94 -2.06 -3.92
CA ASN A 23 12.23 -2.34 -3.27
C ASN A 23 12.86 -1.12 -2.61
N VAL A 24 12.58 0.10 -3.09
CA VAL A 24 13.20 1.33 -2.59
C VAL A 24 12.19 2.18 -1.85
N CYS A 25 11.14 2.63 -2.55
CA CYS A 25 10.18 3.59 -2.00
C CYS A 25 9.42 3.06 -0.78
N GLN A 26 8.86 1.85 -0.85
CA GLN A 26 8.08 1.29 0.24
C GLN A 26 8.89 1.06 1.53
N PRO A 27 10.09 0.43 1.50
CA PRO A 27 10.92 0.30 2.70
C PRO A 27 11.32 1.64 3.30
N THR A 28 11.69 2.63 2.47
CA THR A 28 12.05 3.97 2.97
C THR A 28 10.87 4.67 3.64
N LEU A 29 9.66 4.58 3.07
CA LEU A 29 8.46 5.18 3.65
C LEU A 29 7.98 4.46 4.91
N THR A 30 8.21 3.14 5.01
CA THR A 30 7.71 2.31 6.11
C THR A 30 8.72 2.10 7.25
N TYR A 31 9.95 2.56 7.05
CA TYR A 31 11.03 2.43 8.03
C TYR A 31 10.63 3.10 9.35
N GLY A 32 10.76 2.36 10.46
CA GLY A 32 10.47 2.86 11.81
C GLY A 32 8.98 3.00 12.17
N LEU A 33 8.05 3.00 11.21
CA LEU A 33 6.60 3.17 11.48
C LEU A 33 5.97 1.99 12.23
N ALA A 34 6.64 0.84 12.27
CA ALA A 34 6.24 -0.30 13.11
C ALA A 34 6.44 -0.03 14.61
N CYS A 35 7.33 0.90 14.97
CA CYS A 35 7.66 1.22 16.37
C CYS A 35 6.93 2.47 16.88
N MET A 36 6.38 3.30 15.99
CA MET A 36 5.70 4.56 16.34
C MET A 36 4.20 4.43 16.18
N SER A 37 3.43 5.10 17.03
CA SER A 37 1.99 5.27 16.77
C SER A 37 1.78 6.19 15.57
N SER A 38 0.96 5.76 14.62
CA SER A 38 0.66 6.50 13.39
C SER A 38 -0.77 7.00 13.41
N THR A 39 -0.97 8.31 13.24
CA THR A 39 -2.30 8.90 13.13
C THR A 39 -2.86 8.70 11.71
N ALA A 40 -4.18 8.59 11.55
CA ALA A 40 -4.83 8.47 10.23
C ALA A 40 -4.43 9.58 9.24
N ILE A 41 -4.18 10.81 9.72
CA ILE A 41 -3.69 11.93 8.90
C ILE A 41 -2.30 11.64 8.34
N GLN A 42 -1.39 11.08 9.16
CA GLN A 42 -0.04 10.72 8.73
C GLN A 42 -0.09 9.56 7.72
N MET A 43 -1.00 8.60 7.92
CA MET A 43 -1.21 7.50 6.97
C MET A 43 -1.65 8.01 5.59
N ARG A 44 -2.66 8.88 5.54
CA ARG A 44 -3.13 9.49 4.27
C ARG A 44 -2.01 10.30 3.58
N ARG A 45 -1.17 10.98 4.35
CA ARG A 45 0.00 11.70 3.82
C ARG A 45 1.03 10.74 3.23
N LEU A 46 1.33 9.64 3.90
CA LEU A 46 2.25 8.61 3.41
C LEU A 46 1.75 7.97 2.11
N GLU A 47 0.47 7.59 2.04
CA GLU A 47 -0.14 7.06 0.82
C GLU A 47 -0.09 8.08 -0.34
N SER A 48 -0.32 9.36 -0.02
CA SER A 48 -0.19 10.44 -1.00
C SER A 48 1.24 10.63 -1.50
N VAL A 49 2.24 10.45 -0.64
CA VAL A 49 3.66 10.51 -1.00
C VAL A 49 4.04 9.32 -1.88
N GLN A 50 3.61 8.10 -1.55
CA GLN A 50 3.81 6.93 -2.42
C GLN A 50 3.18 7.16 -3.80
N GLY A 51 1.94 7.64 -3.87
CA GLY A 51 1.30 7.97 -5.15
C GLY A 51 2.08 9.02 -5.95
N ARG A 52 2.63 10.04 -5.29
CA ARG A 52 3.47 11.07 -5.93
C ARG A 52 4.78 10.49 -6.47
N LEU A 53 5.46 9.63 -5.71
CA LEU A 53 6.70 9.00 -6.13
C LEU A 53 6.49 8.08 -7.34
N ILE A 54 5.39 7.32 -7.35
CA ILE A 54 5.04 6.49 -8.50
C ILE A 54 4.79 7.37 -9.73
N LYS A 55 4.01 8.45 -9.61
CA LYS A 55 3.77 9.37 -10.73
C LYS A 55 5.03 10.03 -11.25
N GLN A 56 5.90 10.46 -10.35
CA GLN A 56 7.18 11.04 -10.72
C GLN A 56 8.02 10.04 -11.50
N SER A 57 8.01 8.76 -11.10
CA SER A 57 8.71 7.70 -11.84
C SER A 57 8.11 7.44 -13.22
N LEU A 58 6.79 7.62 -13.37
CA LEU A 58 6.07 7.44 -14.64
C LEU A 58 6.00 8.71 -15.52
N GLY A 59 6.56 9.84 -15.07
CA GLY A 59 6.44 11.12 -15.79
C GLY A 59 5.05 11.77 -15.74
N LEU A 60 4.15 11.28 -14.88
CA LEU A 60 2.77 11.76 -14.78
C LEU A 60 2.67 13.04 -13.94
N SER A 61 1.73 13.92 -14.31
CA SER A 61 1.47 15.17 -13.59
C SER A 61 1.08 14.93 -12.13
N LYS A 62 1.58 15.79 -11.24
CA LYS A 62 1.32 15.83 -9.79
C LYS A 62 -0.18 15.91 -9.46
N LEU A 63 -0.99 16.45 -10.36
CA LEU A 63 -2.43 16.73 -10.17
C LEU A 63 -3.37 15.56 -10.49
N SER A 64 -2.87 14.47 -11.08
CA SER A 64 -3.71 13.29 -11.35
C SER A 64 -4.28 12.67 -10.06
N HIS A 65 -5.37 11.90 -10.08
CA HIS A 65 -5.82 11.21 -8.87
C HIS A 65 -4.92 10.00 -8.54
N ASN A 66 -4.48 9.90 -7.28
CA ASN A 66 -3.57 8.85 -6.81
C ASN A 66 -4.25 7.48 -6.56
N THR A 67 -5.57 7.38 -6.63
CA THR A 67 -6.31 6.25 -6.01
C THR A 67 -6.36 4.99 -6.88
N ALA A 68 -6.39 5.13 -8.21
CA ALA A 68 -6.48 4.00 -9.13
C ALA A 68 -5.11 3.46 -9.56
N LEU A 69 -4.05 4.29 -9.47
CA LEU A 69 -2.75 3.98 -10.05
C LEU A 69 -1.91 2.98 -9.24
N PRO A 70 -1.79 3.08 -7.90
CA PRO A 70 -1.16 2.06 -7.08
C PRO A 70 -1.91 0.72 -7.17
N LYS A 71 -3.25 0.75 -7.26
CA LYS A 71 -4.07 -0.44 -7.49
C LYS A 71 -3.76 -1.10 -8.84
N ALA A 72 -3.69 -0.30 -9.91
CA ALA A 72 -3.36 -0.78 -11.25
C ALA A 72 -1.97 -1.41 -11.36
N LEU A 73 -0.99 -0.89 -10.62
CA LEU A 73 0.34 -1.48 -10.55
C LEU A 73 0.43 -2.67 -9.59
N ASN A 74 -0.69 -3.03 -8.93
CA ASN A 74 -0.76 -4.02 -7.86
C ASN A 74 0.32 -3.75 -6.79
N ILE A 75 0.37 -2.49 -6.36
CA ILE A 75 1.23 -2.00 -5.28
C ILE A 75 0.36 -1.94 -4.03
N GLU A 76 0.84 -2.60 -2.98
CA GLU A 76 0.16 -2.66 -1.70
C GLU A 76 0.12 -1.29 -1.00
N LYS A 77 -0.96 -1.05 -0.24
CA LYS A 77 -1.10 0.14 0.58
C LYS A 77 -0.06 0.15 1.68
N ILE A 78 0.38 1.35 2.06
CA ILE A 78 1.35 1.52 3.16
C ILE A 78 0.77 1.02 4.48
N GLU A 79 -0.52 1.25 4.72
CA GLU A 79 -1.21 0.79 5.93
C GLU A 79 -1.09 -0.73 6.12
N ASP A 80 -1.36 -1.51 5.06
CA ASP A 80 -1.25 -2.97 5.09
C ASP A 80 0.19 -3.42 5.36
N ILE A 81 1.17 -2.76 4.75
CA ILE A 81 2.59 -3.03 4.97
C ILE A 81 2.96 -2.78 6.43
N ILE A 82 2.53 -1.65 6.99
CA ILE A 82 2.79 -1.30 8.40
C ILE A 82 2.14 -2.31 9.33
N ASN A 83 0.88 -2.68 9.08
CA ASN A 83 0.15 -3.65 9.90
C ASN A 83 0.85 -5.01 9.90
N ARG A 84 1.31 -5.49 8.74
CA ARG A 84 2.13 -6.71 8.68
C ARG A 84 3.45 -6.57 9.43
N ASN A 85 4.13 -5.43 9.31
CA ASN A 85 5.39 -5.18 10.01
C ASN A 85 5.20 -5.15 11.53
N VAL A 86 4.12 -4.54 12.02
CA VAL A 86 3.71 -4.51 13.44
C VAL A 86 3.47 -5.93 13.95
N LEU A 87 2.66 -6.71 13.23
CA LEU A 87 2.34 -8.10 13.57
C LEU A 87 3.59 -9.00 13.55
N SER A 88 4.47 -8.79 12.57
CA SER A 88 5.75 -9.50 12.46
C SER A 88 6.72 -9.11 13.57
N LEU A 89 6.80 -7.82 13.93
CA LEU A 89 7.60 -7.34 15.05
C LEU A 89 7.10 -7.94 16.37
N TYR A 90 5.80 -7.91 16.61
CA TYR A 90 5.17 -8.49 17.79
C TYR A 90 5.52 -9.98 17.93
N ASN A 91 5.33 -10.78 16.89
CA ASN A 91 5.69 -12.20 16.89
C ASN A 91 7.20 -12.42 17.16
N ARG A 92 8.08 -11.64 16.52
CA ARG A 92 9.53 -11.73 16.73
C ARG A 92 9.95 -11.43 18.17
N ILE A 93 9.30 -10.47 18.83
CA ILE A 93 9.59 -10.14 20.24
C ILE A 93 9.32 -11.32 21.17
N PHE A 94 8.27 -12.12 20.91
CA PHE A 94 8.00 -13.32 21.73
C PHE A 94 8.95 -14.48 21.45
N LYS A 95 9.49 -14.57 20.23
CA LYS A 95 10.48 -15.60 19.85
C LYS A 95 11.87 -15.36 20.42
N VAL A 96 12.29 -14.11 20.58
CA VAL A 96 13.64 -13.75 21.02
C VAL A 96 13.66 -13.40 22.51
N GLU A 97 14.55 -14.00 23.28
CA GLU A 97 14.80 -13.59 24.65
C GLU A 97 15.39 -12.18 24.70
N SER A 98 14.56 -11.22 25.12
CA SER A 98 14.92 -9.81 25.19
C SER A 98 14.19 -9.12 26.35
N PRO A 99 14.68 -7.97 26.84
CA PRO A 99 13.93 -7.14 27.79
C PRO A 99 12.56 -6.73 27.24
N ALA A 100 12.47 -6.51 25.92
CA ALA A 100 11.21 -6.22 25.23
C ALA A 100 10.20 -7.37 25.37
N ARG A 101 10.64 -8.64 25.34
CA ARG A 101 9.79 -9.81 25.58
C ARG A 101 9.15 -9.76 26.97
N ARG A 102 9.94 -9.48 28.01
CA ARG A 102 9.44 -9.40 29.39
C ARG A 102 8.41 -8.28 29.56
N LEU A 103 8.69 -7.12 28.95
CA LEU A 103 7.74 -6.01 28.94
C LEU A 103 6.44 -6.39 28.21
N MET A 104 6.53 -7.03 27.03
CA MET A 104 5.33 -7.44 26.29
C MET A 104 4.54 -8.54 26.99
N GLN A 105 5.20 -9.47 27.68
CA GLN A 105 4.55 -10.48 28.52
C GLN A 105 3.81 -9.83 29.69
N HIS A 106 4.40 -8.82 30.32
CA HIS A 106 3.73 -8.05 31.38
C HIS A 106 2.51 -7.28 30.86
N LEU A 107 2.61 -6.64 29.70
CA LEU A 107 1.46 -5.97 29.07
C LEU A 107 0.37 -6.97 28.66
N LEU A 108 0.78 -8.13 28.13
CA LEU A 108 -0.15 -9.19 27.73
C LEU A 108 -0.88 -9.79 28.94
N SER A 109 -0.18 -10.05 30.05
CA SER A 109 -0.82 -10.56 31.28
C SER A 109 -1.81 -9.54 31.85
N ARG A 110 -1.45 -8.26 31.85
CA ARG A 110 -2.37 -7.17 32.23
C ARG A 110 -3.60 -7.10 31.33
N PHE A 111 -3.41 -7.28 30.01
CA PHE A 111 -4.52 -7.34 29.06
C PHE A 111 -5.44 -8.54 29.30
N ILE A 112 -4.89 -9.72 29.59
CA ILE A 112 -5.68 -10.93 29.88
C ILE A 112 -6.50 -10.77 31.17
N LEU A 113 -5.90 -10.17 32.22
CA LEU A 113 -6.56 -10.03 33.52
C LEU A 113 -7.62 -8.92 33.55
N TYR A 114 -7.34 -7.77 32.92
CA TYR A 114 -8.18 -6.57 33.04
C TYR A 114 -8.92 -6.19 31.75
N GLY A 115 -8.59 -6.82 30.62
CA GLY A 115 -9.14 -6.47 29.30
C GLY A 115 -8.71 -5.11 28.77
N LYS A 116 -7.74 -4.43 29.42
CA LYS A 116 -7.32 -3.07 29.09
C LYS A 116 -5.95 -3.05 28.42
N THR A 117 -5.83 -2.32 27.32
CA THR A 117 -4.57 -2.00 26.65
C THR A 117 -4.04 -0.64 27.12
N VAL A 118 -2.72 -0.43 26.97
CA VAL A 118 -2.10 0.89 27.18
C VAL A 118 -1.98 1.55 25.81
N PRO A 119 -2.57 2.74 25.59
CA PRO A 119 -2.63 3.35 24.27
C PRO A 119 -1.24 3.62 23.70
N GLY A 120 -1.07 3.36 22.41
CA GLY A 120 0.20 3.58 21.70
C GLY A 120 1.26 2.50 21.93
N THR A 121 0.99 1.50 22.77
CA THR A 121 1.87 0.33 22.88
C THR A 121 1.72 -0.59 21.67
N LEU A 122 2.72 -1.45 21.45
CA LEU A 122 2.65 -2.44 20.37
C LEU A 122 1.46 -3.39 20.54
N LEU A 123 1.13 -3.76 21.78
CA LEU A 123 -0.03 -4.61 22.09
C LEU A 123 -1.35 -3.94 21.71
N ASP A 124 -1.50 -2.66 22.05
CA ASP A 124 -2.66 -1.85 21.70
C ASP A 124 -2.89 -1.80 20.18
N ARG A 125 -1.80 -1.67 19.41
CA ARG A 125 -1.86 -1.71 17.94
C ARG A 125 -2.30 -3.06 17.38
N VAL A 126 -1.82 -4.17 17.97
CA VAL A 126 -2.23 -5.52 17.55
C VAL A 126 -3.73 -5.70 17.78
N VAL A 127 -4.24 -5.22 18.91
CA VAL A 127 -5.66 -5.24 19.23
C VAL A 127 -6.45 -4.32 18.30
N SER A 128 -5.96 -3.12 17.98
CA SER A 128 -6.65 -2.18 17.08
C SER A 128 -6.74 -2.68 15.63
N ILE A 129 -5.80 -3.53 15.20
CA ILE A 129 -5.85 -4.22 13.89
C ILE A 129 -6.96 -5.29 13.87
N GLY A 130 -7.46 -5.71 15.04
CA GLY A 130 -8.48 -6.76 15.17
C GLY A 130 -7.90 -8.18 15.28
N GLU A 131 -6.59 -8.29 15.52
CA GLU A 131 -5.90 -9.58 15.66
C GLU A 131 -5.82 -9.98 17.15
N SER A 132 -5.96 -11.29 17.42
CA SER A 132 -5.83 -11.81 18.78
C SER A 132 -4.36 -11.78 19.23
N PRO A 133 -4.01 -11.03 20.31
CA PRO A 133 -2.62 -10.91 20.74
C PRO A 133 -2.01 -12.23 21.19
N THR A 134 -2.79 -13.07 21.88
CA THR A 134 -2.34 -14.40 22.33
C THR A 134 -2.08 -15.31 21.14
N LYS A 135 -3.00 -15.35 20.17
CA LYS A 135 -2.81 -16.13 18.94
C LYS A 135 -1.57 -15.68 18.19
N ARG A 136 -1.33 -14.37 18.05
CA ARG A 136 -0.17 -13.86 17.30
C ARG A 136 1.16 -14.01 18.06
N ALA A 137 1.15 -13.96 19.38
CA ALA A 137 2.34 -14.15 20.21
C ALA A 137 2.86 -15.60 20.14
N PHE A 138 1.96 -16.59 20.14
CA PHE A 138 2.32 -18.01 20.28
C PHE A 138 2.15 -18.83 19.00
N ASN A 139 1.26 -18.44 18.08
CA ASN A 139 1.12 -19.09 16.79
C ASN A 139 1.77 -18.27 15.68
N SER A 140 2.76 -18.89 15.03
CA SER A 140 3.44 -18.32 13.87
C SER A 140 2.59 -18.46 12.61
N GLN A 141 1.49 -17.73 12.51
CA GLN A 141 0.73 -17.65 11.25
C GLN A 141 1.36 -16.59 10.34
N HIS A 142 1.66 -16.98 9.11
CA HIS A 142 2.08 -16.07 8.05
C HIS A 142 0.93 -15.08 7.78
N VAL A 143 1.21 -13.77 7.78
CA VAL A 143 0.19 -12.78 7.41
C VAL A 143 0.02 -12.85 5.90
N PRO A 144 -1.15 -13.25 5.36
CA PRO A 144 -1.36 -13.24 3.93
C PRO A 144 -1.20 -11.81 3.41
N LYS A 145 -0.62 -11.65 2.21
CA LYS A 145 -0.62 -10.35 1.54
C LYS A 145 -2.05 -10.06 1.11
N THR A 146 -2.61 -8.91 1.50
CA THR A 146 -3.95 -8.51 1.08
C THR A 146 -3.90 -8.11 -0.39
N SER A 147 -4.15 -9.06 -1.30
CA SER A 147 -4.35 -8.74 -2.72
C SER A 147 -5.79 -8.30 -2.93
N VAL A 148 -6.07 -7.00 -2.78
CA VAL A 148 -7.36 -6.45 -3.19
C VAL A 148 -7.37 -6.35 -4.71
N THR A 149 -7.79 -7.41 -5.38
CA THR A 149 -8.15 -7.40 -6.79
C THR A 149 -9.60 -6.97 -6.92
N ASN A 150 -9.89 -5.70 -6.63
CA ASN A 150 -11.14 -5.11 -7.11
C ASN A 150 -10.90 -4.74 -8.58
N ASN A 151 -11.49 -5.53 -9.46
CA ASN A 151 -11.49 -5.29 -10.90
C ASN A 151 -12.35 -4.04 -11.20
N ASP A 152 -11.77 -2.86 -11.02
CA ASP A 152 -12.36 -1.59 -11.46
C ASP A 152 -12.02 -1.42 -12.95
N GLY A 153 -13.01 -1.18 -13.83
CA GLY A 153 -12.75 -0.96 -15.27
C GLY A 153 -11.82 0.23 -15.57
N LEU A 154 -11.68 1.17 -14.62
CA LEU A 154 -10.69 2.24 -14.64
C LEU A 154 -9.26 1.72 -14.45
N VAL A 155 -9.06 0.70 -13.61
CA VAL A 155 -7.75 0.07 -13.39
C VAL A 155 -7.30 -0.62 -14.68
N ASP A 156 -8.19 -1.37 -15.33
CA ASP A 156 -7.88 -2.04 -16.60
C ASP A 156 -7.55 -1.04 -17.71
N SER A 157 -8.28 0.08 -17.77
CA SER A 157 -8.01 1.17 -18.71
C SER A 157 -6.63 1.81 -18.48
N ILE A 158 -6.24 2.02 -17.21
CA ILE A 158 -4.92 2.56 -16.86
C ILE A 158 -3.82 1.56 -17.19
N ILE A 159 -4.01 0.27 -16.92
CA ILE A 159 -3.05 -0.78 -17.28
C ILE A 159 -2.84 -0.82 -18.79
N HIS A 160 -3.93 -0.79 -19.57
CA HIS A 160 -3.86 -0.78 -21.03
C HIS A 160 -3.08 0.43 -21.55
N LEU A 161 -3.34 1.61 -21.00
CA LEU A 161 -2.69 2.86 -21.39
C LEU A 161 -1.20 2.88 -20.99
N LEU A 162 -0.83 2.32 -19.84
CA LEU A 162 0.56 2.18 -19.41
C LEU A 162 1.33 1.09 -20.17
N CYS A 163 0.64 0.11 -20.77
CA CYS A 163 1.25 -0.96 -21.57
C CYS A 163 1.42 -0.62 -23.05
N THR A 164 1.01 0.57 -23.50
CA THR A 164 1.14 0.95 -24.91
C THR A 164 2.54 1.50 -25.20
N ASP A 165 3.16 1.06 -26.30
CA ASP A 165 4.55 1.37 -26.67
C ASP A 165 4.84 2.87 -26.87
N ASN A 166 3.81 3.70 -27.00
CA ASN A 166 3.95 5.15 -27.14
C ASN A 166 3.99 5.89 -25.80
N PHE A 167 3.70 5.25 -24.66
CA PHE A 167 3.78 5.89 -23.35
C PHE A 167 5.22 6.27 -22.97
N THR A 168 6.21 5.49 -23.41
CA THR A 168 7.63 5.73 -23.14
C THR A 168 8.21 6.91 -23.95
N LYS A 169 7.48 7.40 -24.97
CA LYS A 169 7.88 8.58 -25.75
C LYS A 169 7.36 9.85 -25.04
N PRO A 170 8.24 10.73 -24.53
CA PRO A 170 7.79 11.99 -23.97
C PRO A 170 7.03 12.79 -25.05
N TYR A 171 5.89 13.39 -24.68
CA TYR A 171 4.98 14.15 -25.56
C TYR A 171 4.13 13.36 -26.57
N SER A 172 4.01 12.03 -26.45
CA SER A 172 3.02 11.30 -27.25
C SER A 172 1.59 11.66 -26.83
N HIS A 173 0.63 11.53 -27.77
CA HIS A 173 -0.79 11.80 -27.48
C HIS A 173 -1.29 10.96 -26.30
N GLU A 174 -0.82 9.72 -26.15
CA GLU A 174 -1.19 8.83 -25.04
C GLU A 174 -0.63 9.31 -23.69
N HIS A 175 0.58 9.87 -23.64
CA HIS A 175 1.14 10.50 -22.44
C HIS A 175 0.34 11.76 -22.03
N LEU A 176 -0.12 12.54 -23.01
CA LEU A 176 -0.99 13.70 -22.80
C LEU A 176 -2.43 13.31 -22.42
N PHE A 177 -2.96 12.21 -22.94
CA PHE A 177 -4.25 11.66 -22.54
C PHE A 177 -4.20 11.08 -21.13
N SER A 178 -3.14 10.37 -20.75
CA SER A 178 -2.95 9.89 -19.37
C SER A 178 -2.89 11.03 -18.36
N SER A 179 -2.32 12.18 -18.73
CA SER A 179 -2.30 13.36 -17.86
C SER A 179 -3.65 14.08 -17.83
N SER A 180 -4.41 14.08 -18.93
CA SER A 180 -5.70 14.78 -19.08
C SER A 180 -6.92 13.99 -18.57
N VAL A 181 -6.97 12.67 -18.74
CA VAL A 181 -8.07 11.80 -18.26
C VAL A 181 -8.18 11.82 -16.73
N ASN A 182 -7.06 11.98 -16.05
CA ASN A 182 -7.03 12.18 -14.60
C ASN A 182 -7.45 13.58 -14.16
N HIS A 183 -7.54 14.55 -15.08
CA HIS A 183 -8.05 15.90 -14.83
C HIS A 183 -9.58 15.97 -15.03
N CYS A 184 -10.15 15.13 -15.92
CA CYS A 184 -11.58 15.14 -16.23
C CYS A 184 -12.44 14.49 -15.11
N THR A 185 -11.87 13.55 -14.35
CA THR A 185 -12.52 12.95 -13.18
C THR A 185 -12.71 13.94 -12.00
N LEU A 186 -11.93 15.03 -11.94
CA LEU A 186 -12.15 16.12 -10.99
C LEU A 186 -13.46 16.88 -11.28
N ILE A 187 -13.84 17.06 -12.55
CA ILE A 187 -15.08 17.77 -12.92
C ILE A 187 -16.30 16.90 -12.57
N TYR A 188 -16.21 15.59 -12.81
CA TYR A 188 -17.31 14.67 -12.54
C TYR A 188 -17.55 14.44 -11.03
N TYR A 189 -16.49 14.33 -10.22
CA TYR A 189 -16.65 14.18 -8.76
C TYR A 189 -16.94 15.50 -8.03
N ALA A 190 -16.45 16.65 -8.54
CA ALA A 190 -16.83 17.95 -7.99
C ALA A 190 -18.32 18.28 -8.24
N SER A 191 -18.88 17.79 -9.34
CA SER A 191 -20.32 17.93 -9.64
C SER A 191 -21.23 17.03 -8.78
N LEU A 192 -20.69 15.94 -8.21
CA LEU A 192 -21.43 14.99 -7.36
C LEU A 192 -21.36 15.32 -5.86
N TYR A 193 -20.48 16.24 -5.44
CA TYR A 193 -20.37 16.71 -4.05
C TYR A 193 -20.98 18.11 -3.81
N PHE A 194 -21.60 18.70 -4.84
CA PHE A 194 -22.27 20.00 -4.79
C PHE A 194 -23.76 19.93 -5.18
N ASN A 195 -24.40 18.80 -4.87
CA ASN A 195 -25.86 18.66 -4.77
C ASN A 195 -26.21 18.03 -3.41
#